data_AF-A0A8T6EPZ3-F1
#
_entry.id   AF-A0A8T6EPZ3-F1
#
_cell.length_a   1.000
_cell.length_b   1.000
_cell.length_c   1.000
_cell.angle_alpha   90.00
_cell.angle_beta   90.00
_cell.angle_gamma   90.00
#
_symmetry.space_group_name_H-M   'P 1'
#
loop_
_entity.id
_entity.type
_entity.pdbx_description
1 polymer ?
#
loop_
_entity_poly.entity_id
_entity_poly.type
_entity_poly.pdbx_seq_one_letter_code
_entity_poly.pdbx_strand_id
1 'polypeptide(L)'
;MPSDRELTCRDCGASFVFTAGEQEFYASKGLQHDPVRCPACRANRKAMRPEDRELAPSYGTYVSWGGRTPRQLHVATCAKCQQMTEVPFLPRGDRPVFCSGCYNAVREEQEAEEEAAAARLAAQISGSGHQSERPEGAGPAESLTLTS
;
A
#
# COMPACT_ATOMS: atom_id res chain seq x y z
N MET A 1 6.32 -28.94 -15.85
CA MET A 1 7.42 -28.55 -16.76
C MET A 1 7.00 -27.24 -17.40
N PRO A 2 7.71 -26.12 -17.17
CA PRO A 2 7.45 -24.90 -17.92
C PRO A 2 7.77 -25.16 -19.40
N SER A 3 6.88 -24.74 -20.28
CA SER A 3 7.04 -24.85 -21.73
C SER A 3 7.17 -23.46 -22.32
N ASP A 4 7.84 -23.35 -23.45
CA ASP A 4 8.03 -22.07 -24.13
C ASP A 4 6.69 -21.46 -24.51
N ARG A 5 6.52 -20.16 -24.23
CA ARG A 5 5.28 -19.42 -24.50
C ARG A 5 5.58 -18.19 -25.33
N GLU A 6 4.79 -17.93 -26.36
CA GLU A 6 4.92 -16.70 -27.16
C GLU A 6 4.04 -15.58 -26.59
N LEU A 7 4.63 -14.40 -26.36
CA LEU A 7 3.96 -13.21 -25.84
C LEU A 7 4.12 -12.03 -26.79
N THR A 8 3.16 -11.11 -26.75
CA THR A 8 3.18 -9.89 -27.57
C THR A 8 3.69 -8.70 -26.76
N CYS A 9 4.68 -7.98 -27.30
CA CYS A 9 5.21 -6.78 -26.67
C CYS A 9 4.20 -5.63 -26.70
N ARG A 10 3.95 -4.99 -25.56
CA ARG A 10 3.03 -3.83 -25.48
C ARG A 10 3.56 -2.54 -26.13
N ASP A 11 4.88 -2.38 -26.26
CA ASP A 11 5.46 -1.15 -26.84
C ASP A 11 5.65 -1.25 -28.36
N CYS A 12 6.05 -2.42 -28.90
CA CYS A 12 6.37 -2.58 -30.32
C CYS A 12 5.46 -3.57 -31.08
N GLY A 13 4.57 -4.29 -30.37
CA GLY A 13 3.67 -5.27 -30.99
C GLY A 13 4.33 -6.56 -31.49
N ALA A 14 5.66 -6.68 -31.43
CA ALA A 14 6.36 -7.89 -31.85
C ALA A 14 6.08 -9.07 -30.89
N SER A 15 5.92 -10.27 -31.46
CA SER A 15 5.92 -11.51 -30.69
C SER A 15 7.34 -11.86 -30.23
N PHE A 16 7.46 -12.35 -29.01
CA PHE A 16 8.72 -12.84 -28.45
C PHE A 16 8.47 -14.09 -27.62
N VAL A 17 9.49 -14.94 -27.51
CA VAL A 17 9.40 -16.21 -26.78
C VAL A 17 9.80 -15.99 -25.32
N PHE A 18 8.92 -16.38 -24.41
CA PHE A 18 9.18 -16.53 -22.99
C PHE A 18 9.53 -17.98 -22.71
N THR A 19 10.84 -18.25 -22.74
CA THR A 19 11.39 -19.60 -22.63
C THR A 19 11.16 -20.22 -21.25
N ALA A 20 11.21 -21.55 -21.17
CA ALA A 20 11.12 -22.28 -19.92
C ALA A 20 12.15 -21.79 -18.87
N GLY A 21 13.39 -21.50 -19.30
CA GLY A 21 14.44 -20.98 -18.41
C GLY A 21 14.18 -19.56 -17.90
N GLU A 22 13.52 -18.70 -18.70
CA GLU A 22 13.11 -17.38 -18.24
C GLU A 22 11.93 -17.44 -17.26
N GLN A 23 11.01 -18.40 -17.42
CA GLN A 23 9.93 -18.65 -16.45
C GLN A 23 10.49 -19.05 -15.09
N GLU A 24 11.49 -19.94 -15.07
CA GLU A 24 12.18 -20.37 -13.85
C GLU A 24 12.92 -19.20 -13.20
N PHE A 25 13.56 -18.35 -14.00
CA PHE A 25 14.20 -17.13 -13.51
C PHE A 25 13.18 -16.20 -12.83
N TYR A 26 12.02 -15.99 -13.45
CA TYR A 26 10.95 -15.13 -12.89
C TYR A 26 10.41 -15.71 -11.58
N ALA A 27 10.15 -17.02 -11.54
CA ALA A 27 9.72 -17.72 -10.34
C ALA A 27 10.75 -17.61 -9.20
N SER A 28 12.04 -17.78 -9.49
CA SER A 28 13.12 -17.67 -8.49
C SER A 28 13.26 -16.27 -7.89
N LYS A 29 12.89 -15.24 -8.66
CA LYS A 29 12.91 -13.84 -8.23
C LYS A 29 11.61 -13.41 -7.54
N GLY A 30 10.61 -14.29 -7.46
CA GLY A 30 9.28 -13.98 -6.91
C GLY A 30 8.43 -13.10 -7.84
N LEU A 31 8.77 -13.00 -9.12
CA LEU A 31 7.97 -12.28 -10.10
C LEU A 31 6.85 -13.18 -10.61
N GLN A 32 5.63 -12.92 -10.14
CA GLN A 32 4.42 -13.67 -10.51
C GLN A 32 3.81 -13.22 -11.86
N HIS A 33 4.32 -12.13 -12.45
CA HIS A 33 3.77 -11.55 -13.66
C HIS A 33 4.67 -11.79 -14.87
N ASP A 34 4.02 -12.06 -16.00
CA ASP A 34 4.67 -12.28 -17.27
C ASP A 34 5.33 -11.01 -17.83
N PRO A 35 6.39 -11.16 -18.64
CA PRO A 35 7.03 -10.03 -19.29
C PRO A 35 6.06 -9.31 -20.26
N VAL A 36 5.80 -8.03 -20.00
CA VAL A 36 4.93 -7.19 -20.88
C VAL A 36 5.68 -6.65 -22.10
N ARG A 37 7.02 -6.67 -22.06
CA ARG A 37 7.90 -6.04 -23.06
C ARG A 37 8.96 -7.03 -23.53
N CYS A 38 9.24 -7.03 -24.83
CA CYS A 38 10.28 -7.88 -25.40
C CYS A 38 11.69 -7.47 -24.91
N PRO A 39 12.68 -8.38 -25.01
CA PRO A 39 14.06 -8.11 -24.59
C PRO A 39 14.67 -6.86 -25.25
N ALA A 40 14.36 -6.62 -26.53
CA ALA A 40 14.85 -5.44 -27.26
C ALA A 40 14.30 -4.13 -26.67
N CYS A 41 12.99 -4.03 -26.41
CA CYS A 41 12.39 -2.86 -25.78
C CYS A 41 12.91 -2.64 -24.35
N ARG A 42 13.17 -3.72 -23.61
CA ARG A 42 13.79 -3.65 -22.27
C ARG A 42 15.23 -3.13 -22.32
N ALA A 43 16.03 -3.65 -23.24
CA ALA A 43 17.41 -3.22 -23.44
C ALA A 43 17.49 -1.76 -23.90
N ASN A 44 16.66 -1.36 -24.87
CA ASN A 44 16.60 0.01 -25.36
C ASN A 44 16.23 1.00 -24.24
N ARG A 45 15.27 0.63 -23.38
CA ARG A 45 14.88 1.45 -22.23
C ARG A 45 15.95 1.54 -21.15
N LYS A 46 16.76 0.48 -20.99
CA LYS A 46 17.94 0.50 -20.09
C LYS A 46 19.08 1.34 -20.66
N ALA A 47 19.21 1.38 -21.98
CA ALA A 47 20.24 2.14 -22.70
C ALA A 47 19.91 3.64 -22.83
N MET A 48 18.64 4.04 -22.70
CA MET A 48 18.27 5.45 -22.61
C MET A 48 19.00 6.11 -21.44
N ARG A 49 19.73 7.19 -21.73
CA ARG A 49 20.47 7.98 -20.74
C ARG A 49 19.46 8.59 -19.74
N PRO A 50 19.83 8.74 -18.46
CA PRO A 50 18.92 9.24 -17.43
C PRO A 50 18.35 10.64 -17.73
N GLU A 51 19.03 11.47 -18.53
CA GLU A 51 18.55 12.79 -18.98
C GLU A 51 17.42 12.72 -20.02
N ASP A 52 17.42 11.75 -20.94
CA ASP A 52 16.33 11.56 -21.90
C ASP A 52 15.11 10.85 -21.27
N ARG A 53 15.31 10.25 -20.08
CA ARG A 53 14.27 9.59 -19.30
C ARG A 53 13.30 10.58 -18.64
N GLU A 54 13.62 11.88 -18.61
CA GLU A 54 12.71 12.95 -18.17
C GLU A 54 11.62 13.26 -19.21
N LEU A 55 11.79 12.85 -20.48
CA LEU A 55 10.83 13.12 -21.55
C LEU A 55 9.86 11.96 -21.85
N ALA A 56 10.05 10.79 -21.22
CA ALA A 56 9.16 9.64 -21.39
C ALA A 56 8.04 9.68 -20.34
N PRO A 57 6.74 9.71 -20.72
CA PRO A 57 5.64 9.71 -19.76
C PRO A 57 5.54 8.33 -19.10
N SER A 58 6.25 8.18 -17.98
CA SER A 58 6.13 7.02 -17.10
C SER A 58 4.89 7.22 -16.24
N TYR A 59 3.82 6.49 -16.57
CA TYR A 59 2.58 6.48 -15.80
C TYR A 59 2.88 6.01 -14.37
N GLY A 60 2.88 6.94 -13.41
CA GLY A 60 3.20 6.67 -12.01
C GLY A 60 3.26 7.95 -11.17
N THR A 61 2.23 8.08 -10.34
CA THR A 61 1.92 9.05 -9.28
C THR A 61 3.09 9.85 -8.67
N TYR A 62 2.95 11.19 -8.75
CA TYR A 62 3.80 12.26 -8.18
C TYR A 62 5.06 12.69 -8.98
N VAL A 63 4.84 13.25 -10.17
CA VAL A 63 5.84 14.07 -10.88
C VAL A 63 5.69 15.54 -10.48
N SER A 64 6.43 15.96 -9.45
CA SER A 64 7.07 17.29 -9.42
C SER A 64 8.54 16.96 -9.70
N TRP A 65 9.20 17.42 -10.75
CA TRP A 65 9.49 18.80 -11.13
C TRP A 65 9.70 18.89 -12.66
N GLY A 66 9.00 19.81 -13.34
CA GLY A 66 9.29 20.22 -14.72
C GLY A 66 8.72 19.35 -15.86
N GLY A 67 7.56 19.72 -16.42
CA GLY A 67 7.13 19.11 -17.71
C GLY A 67 5.67 19.21 -18.12
N ARG A 68 5.25 20.39 -18.62
CA ARG A 68 4.25 20.60 -19.70
C ARG A 68 2.90 19.88 -19.66
N THR A 69 2.17 19.90 -18.56
CA THR A 69 0.70 20.02 -18.63
C THR A 69 0.24 21.02 -17.56
N PRO A 70 -0.56 22.06 -17.91
CA PRO A 70 -1.15 22.90 -16.88
C PRO A 70 -2.05 22.00 -16.02
N ARG A 71 -1.73 21.84 -14.74
CA ARG A 71 -2.61 21.12 -13.81
C ARG A 71 -3.94 21.87 -13.80
N GLN A 72 -5.02 21.18 -14.15
CA GLN A 72 -6.35 21.75 -13.99
C GLN A 72 -6.63 21.84 -12.49
N LEU A 73 -6.62 23.06 -11.98
CA LEU A 73 -7.00 23.35 -10.62
C LEU A 73 -8.52 23.41 -10.55
N HIS A 74 -9.10 22.69 -9.60
CA HIS A 74 -10.53 22.69 -9.35
C HIS A 74 -10.83 23.56 -8.13
N VAL A 75 -11.82 24.43 -8.26
CA VAL A 75 -12.30 25.25 -7.15
C VAL A 75 -13.11 24.36 -6.21
N ALA A 76 -12.81 24.44 -4.92
CA ALA A 76 -13.53 23.75 -3.87
C ALA A 76 -13.70 24.67 -2.65
N THR A 77 -14.73 24.43 -1.85
CA THR A 77 -14.95 25.13 -0.59
C THR A 77 -14.29 24.35 0.55
N CYS A 78 -13.46 25.01 1.35
CA CYS A 78 -12.86 24.39 2.53
C CYS A 78 -13.94 24.02 3.56
N ALA A 79 -13.93 22.79 4.07
CA ALA A 79 -14.93 22.32 5.04
C ALA A 79 -14.78 22.91 6.45
N LYS A 80 -13.61 23.47 6.80
CA LYS A 80 -13.34 24.07 8.12
C LYS A 80 -13.57 25.58 8.17
N CYS A 81 -13.06 26.31 7.18
CA CYS A 81 -13.09 27.77 7.17
C CYS A 81 -14.00 28.38 6.09
N GLN A 82 -14.67 27.54 5.28
CA GLN A 82 -15.58 27.94 4.21
C GLN A 82 -14.99 28.83 3.10
N GLN A 83 -13.68 29.04 3.07
CA GLN A 83 -13.02 29.79 2.01
C GLN A 83 -12.87 28.97 0.72
N MET A 84 -12.88 29.64 -0.43
CA MET A 84 -12.59 29.01 -1.72
C MET A 84 -11.10 28.68 -1.81
N THR A 85 -10.78 27.45 -2.21
CA THR A 85 -9.43 26.96 -2.37
C THR A 85 -9.30 26.18 -3.68
N GLU A 86 -8.10 26.16 -4.24
CA GLU A 86 -7.80 25.49 -5.50
C GLU A 86 -7.08 24.18 -5.22
N VAL A 87 -7.66 23.07 -5.67
CA VAL A 87 -7.10 21.73 -5.47
C VAL A 87 -6.73 21.05 -6.79
N PRO A 88 -5.63 20.26 -6.85
CA PRO A 88 -5.23 19.56 -8.07
C PRO A 88 -6.09 18.35 -8.45
N PHE A 89 -7.07 17.99 -7.62
CA PHE A 89 -7.93 16.82 -7.81
C PHE A 89 -9.40 17.26 -7.89
N LEU A 90 -10.21 16.54 -8.67
CA LEU A 90 -11.64 16.82 -8.78
C LEU A 90 -12.33 16.40 -7.46
N PRO A 91 -12.93 17.33 -6.69
CA PRO A 91 -13.62 16.99 -5.45
C PRO A 91 -14.89 16.17 -5.76
N ARG A 92 -14.96 14.94 -5.26
CA ARG A 92 -16.08 14.01 -5.51
C ARG A 92 -17.21 14.08 -4.47
N GLY A 93 -17.03 14.86 -3.40
CA GLY A 93 -18.00 14.99 -2.31
C GLY A 93 -17.89 13.91 -1.21
N ASP A 94 -17.22 12.79 -1.48
CA ASP A 94 -17.03 11.71 -0.51
C ASP A 94 -16.07 12.06 0.64
N ARG A 95 -15.17 13.02 0.42
CA ARG A 95 -14.08 13.41 1.33
C ARG A 95 -14.09 14.93 1.51
N PRO A 96 -13.99 15.45 2.75
CA PRO A 96 -13.91 16.89 2.97
C PRO A 96 -12.62 17.46 2.38
N VAL A 97 -12.75 18.60 1.70
CA VAL A 97 -11.62 19.35 1.15
C VAL A 97 -11.20 20.42 2.14
N PHE A 98 -9.89 20.57 2.34
CA PHE A 98 -9.32 21.58 3.25
C PHE A 98 -8.30 22.45 2.52
N CYS A 99 -8.22 23.72 2.89
CA CYS A 99 -7.10 24.58 2.48
C CYS A 99 -5.81 24.13 3.20
N SER A 100 -4.64 24.49 2.68
CA SER A 100 -3.34 24.07 3.24
C SER A 100 -3.19 24.35 4.74
N GLY A 101 -3.63 25.52 5.22
CA GLY A 101 -3.59 25.87 6.64
C GLY A 101 -4.51 25.01 7.51
N CYS A 102 -5.75 24.80 7.06
CA CYS A 102 -6.70 23.94 7.78
C CYS A 102 -6.30 22.46 7.71
N TYR A 103 -5.73 22.02 6.59
CA TYR A 103 -5.28 20.66 6.37
C TYR A 103 -4.15 20.29 7.34
N ASN A 104 -3.17 21.17 7.52
CA ASN A 104 -2.07 20.93 8.48
C ASN A 104 -2.59 20.84 9.92
N ALA A 105 -3.49 21.74 10.33
CA ALA A 105 -4.08 21.70 11.67
C ALA A 105 -4.89 20.42 11.92
N VAL A 106 -5.76 20.02 10.96
CA VAL A 106 -6.55 18.79 11.08
C VAL A 106 -5.65 17.55 11.08
N ARG A 107 -4.57 17.56 10.29
CA ARG A 107 -3.61 16.46 10.25
C ARG A 107 -2.91 16.29 11.60
N GLU A 108 -2.45 17.37 12.23
CA GLU A 108 -1.81 17.31 13.55
C GLU A 108 -2.76 16.79 14.64
N GLU A 109 -4.03 17.21 14.62
CA GLU A 109 -5.09 16.69 15.51
C GLU A 109 -5.32 15.18 15.29
N GLN A 110 -5.43 14.73 14.03
CA GLN A 110 -5.65 13.32 13.68
C GLN A 110 -4.45 12.43 14.02
N GLU A 111 -3.22 12.89 13.79
CA GLU A 111 -1.99 12.16 14.13
C GLU A 111 -1.89 11.95 15.65
N ALA A 112 -2.23 12.96 16.46
CA ALA A 112 -2.24 12.83 17.92
C ALA A 112 -3.33 11.86 18.43
N GLU A 113 -4.53 11.89 17.83
CA GLU A 113 -5.60 10.97 18.16
C GLU A 113 -5.26 9.52 17.75
N GLU A 114 -4.63 9.33 16.58
CA GLU A 114 -4.20 8.03 16.08
C GLU A 114 -3.05 7.45 16.92
N GLU A 115 -2.08 8.28 17.34
CA GLU A 115 -1.02 7.88 18.27
C GLU A 115 -1.59 7.52 19.66
N ALA A 116 -2.53 8.31 20.18
CA ALA A 116 -3.22 7.99 21.43
C ALA A 116 -4.06 6.71 21.31
N ALA A 117 -4.72 6.48 20.17
CA ALA A 117 -5.47 5.26 19.88
C ALA A 117 -4.54 4.04 19.75
N ALA A 118 -3.40 4.19 19.08
CA ALA A 118 -2.37 3.16 18.97
C ALA A 118 -1.77 2.82 20.34
N ALA A 119 -1.50 3.83 21.19
CA ALA A 119 -1.04 3.63 22.56
C ALA A 119 -2.08 2.90 23.42
N ARG A 120 -3.37 3.26 23.29
CA ARG A 120 -4.48 2.56 23.96
C ARG A 120 -4.60 1.11 23.50
N LEU A 121 -4.50 0.85 22.19
CA LEU A 121 -4.54 -0.49 21.63
C LEU A 121 -3.33 -1.33 22.09
N ALA A 122 -2.13 -0.75 22.13
CA ALA A 122 -0.92 -1.39 22.64
C ALA A 122 -1.02 -1.73 24.14
N ALA A 123 -1.61 -0.86 24.95
CA ALA A 123 -1.90 -1.12 26.35
C ALA A 123 -2.93 -2.25 26.52
N GLN A 124 -3.94 -2.32 25.65
CA GLN A 124 -4.95 -3.38 25.68
C GLN A 124 -4.37 -4.76 25.30
N ILE A 125 -3.50 -4.82 24.28
CA ILE A 125 -2.82 -6.05 23.86
C ILE A 125 -1.86 -6.58 24.95
N SER A 126 -1.16 -5.68 25.65
CA SER A 126 -0.25 -6.04 26.75
C SER A 126 -0.97 -6.41 28.06
N GLY A 127 -2.18 -5.89 28.29
CA GLY A 127 -3.02 -6.21 29.46
C GLY A 127 -3.76 -7.55 29.40
N SER A 128 -3.97 -8.13 28.22
CA SER A 128 -4.66 -9.43 28.03
C SER A 128 -3.78 -10.67 28.32
N GLY A 129 -2.68 -10.51 29.05
CA GLY A 129 -1.64 -11.52 29.23
C GLY A 129 -1.59 -12.27 30.56
N HIS A 130 -2.65 -12.36 31.39
CA HIS A 130 -2.69 -13.36 32.49
C HIS A 130 -4.08 -13.49 33.15
N GLN A 131 -4.94 -14.39 32.65
CA GLN A 131 -5.98 -15.02 33.46
C GLN A 131 -5.90 -16.52 33.22
N SER A 132 -4.90 -17.15 33.83
CA SER A 132 -4.88 -18.59 34.08
C SER A 132 -4.60 -18.80 35.56
N GLU A 133 -5.52 -18.30 36.40
CA GLU A 133 -5.62 -18.78 37.78
C GLU A 133 -6.06 -20.24 37.70
N ARG A 134 -5.07 -21.13 37.76
CA ARG A 134 -5.26 -22.58 37.86
C ARG A 134 -6.00 -22.86 39.18
N PRO A 135 -7.09 -23.63 39.20
CA PRO A 135 -7.64 -24.10 40.46
C PRO A 135 -6.66 -25.12 41.04
N GLU A 136 -5.99 -24.75 42.14
CA GLU A 136 -5.19 -25.69 42.93
C GLU A 136 -6.15 -26.60 43.71
N GLY A 137 -6.12 -27.89 43.37
CA GLY A 137 -6.86 -28.91 44.08
C GLY A 137 -6.30 -29.14 45.48
N ALA A 138 -7.18 -29.21 46.47
CA ALA A 138 -6.92 -29.83 47.76
C ALA A 138 -8.18 -30.61 48.18
N GLY A 139 -8.14 -31.93 48.03
CA GLY A 139 -8.95 -32.82 48.86
C GLY A 139 -8.41 -32.79 50.30
N PRO A 140 -9.22 -33.18 51.29
CA PRO A 140 -9.05 -34.55 51.75
C PRO A 140 -10.35 -35.29 52.07
N ALA A 141 -10.17 -36.61 52.17
CA ALA A 141 -11.17 -37.63 52.43
C ALA A 141 -11.93 -37.42 53.75
N GLU A 142 -13.25 -37.53 53.69
CA GLU A 142 -14.08 -37.77 54.86
C GLU A 142 -14.57 -39.22 54.85
N SER A 143 -14.24 -39.87 55.96
CA SER A 143 -14.31 -41.29 56.27
C SER A 143 -15.74 -41.81 56.39
N LEU A 144 -15.96 -42.96 55.78
CA LEU A 144 -17.07 -43.88 56.00
C LEU A 144 -17.23 -44.19 57.50
N THR A 145 -18.37 -43.85 58.09
CA THR A 145 -18.87 -44.49 59.31
C THR A 145 -20.13 -45.28 58.98
N LEU A 146 -19.92 -46.58 58.78
CA LEU A 146 -20.94 -47.62 58.95
C LEU A 146 -21.38 -47.60 60.42
N THR A 147 -22.66 -47.41 60.70
CA THR A 147 -23.27 -47.93 61.93
C THR A 147 -24.67 -48.44 61.58
N SER A 148 -24.92 -49.65 62.06
CA SER A 148 -26.05 -50.54 61.77
C SER A 148 -27.40 -50.05 62.23
#